data_AF-A0A384AXK1-F1
#
_entry.id   AF-A0A384AXK1-F1
#
_cell.length_a   1.000
_cell.length_b   1.000
_cell.length_c   1.000
_cell.angle_alpha   90.00
_cell.angle_beta   90.00
_cell.angle_gamma   90.00
#
_symmetry.space_group_name_H-M   'P 1'
#
loop_
_entity.id
_entity.type
_entity.pdbx_description
1 polymer ?
#
loop_
_entity_poly.entity_id
_entity_poly.type
_entity_poly.pdbx_seq_one_letter_code
_entity_poly.pdbx_strand_id
1 'polypeptide(L)'
;MFQLIRCYITRYRVEGIIPESTSKLSDFLQKPENRVTWDKSLKVYNMVQKIDSLLVDFPAYPSSSNYIRGCNHACGHVCSPLQENPAYSKLVMFVQTEMRGKLAPSIIEATMPSNLISFLLNVKDGVKTHKIPSGRGCHHNGHSLFLKKK
;
A
#
# COMPACT_ATOMS: atom_id res chain seq x y z
N MET A 1 36.59 -15.63 13.97
CA MET A 1 36.34 -15.07 12.62
C MET A 1 34.86 -14.70 12.56
N PHE A 2 34.52 -13.43 12.81
CA PHE A 2 33.15 -12.97 12.69
C PHE A 2 32.92 -12.54 11.25
N GLN A 3 32.22 -13.39 10.49
CA GLN A 3 31.77 -13.00 9.16
C GLN A 3 30.58 -12.07 9.36
N LEU A 4 30.81 -10.77 9.20
CA LEU A 4 29.75 -9.77 9.18
C LEU A 4 28.87 -10.10 7.97
N ILE A 5 27.77 -10.83 8.18
CA ILE A 5 26.72 -10.96 7.17
C ILE A 5 26.17 -9.54 6.99
N ARG A 6 26.61 -8.86 5.93
CA ARG A 6 26.03 -7.59 5.50
C ARG A 6 24.55 -7.82 5.20
N CYS A 7 23.70 -7.61 6.19
CA CYS A 7 22.27 -7.49 6.00
C CYS A 7 22.00 -6.06 5.51
N TYR A 8 22.19 -5.82 4.21
CA TYR A 8 21.85 -4.55 3.59
C TYR A 8 20.34 -4.47 3.41
N ILE A 9 19.61 -4.17 4.47
CA ILE A 9 18.21 -3.83 4.33
C ILE A 9 18.16 -2.37 3.87
N THR A 10 18.11 -2.17 2.56
CA THR A 10 18.00 -0.83 1.96
C THR A 10 16.64 -0.22 2.31
N ARG A 11 16.66 0.96 2.92
CA ARG A 11 15.46 1.74 3.21
C ARG A 11 15.21 2.71 2.06
N TYR A 12 14.01 2.63 1.49
CA TYR A 12 13.56 3.53 0.45
C TYR A 12 12.61 4.57 1.04
N ARG A 13 12.75 5.81 0.56
CA ARG A 13 11.83 6.91 0.85
C ARG A 13 11.39 7.50 -0.48
N VAL A 14 10.09 7.64 -0.68
CA VAL A 14 9.52 8.36 -1.81
C VAL A 14 8.57 9.42 -1.29
N GLU A 15 8.51 10.56 -1.96
CA GLU A 15 7.57 11.61 -1.63
C GLU A 15 6.96 12.22 -2.89
N GLY A 16 5.71 12.68 -2.76
CA GLY A 16 5.01 13.35 -3.84
C GLY A 16 3.92 14.27 -3.31
N ILE A 17 3.66 15.34 -4.06
CA ILE A 17 2.52 16.22 -3.80
C ILE A 17 1.30 15.66 -4.53
N ILE A 18 0.23 15.43 -3.78
CA ILE A 18 -1.04 14.93 -4.27
C ILE A 18 -2.05 16.09 -4.23
N PRO A 19 -2.78 16.37 -5.33
CA PRO A 19 -3.81 17.42 -5.38
C PRO A 19 -5.10 16.94 -4.69
N GLU A 20 -5.00 16.61 -3.40
CA GLU A 20 -6.10 16.24 -2.53
C GLU A 20 -5.81 16.64 -1.09
N SER A 21 -6.85 17.02 -0.34
CA SER A 21 -6.77 17.30 1.10
C SER A 21 -6.32 16.07 1.90
N THR A 22 -5.65 16.31 3.03
CA THR A 22 -5.01 15.21 3.79
C THR A 22 -6.01 14.21 4.34
N SER A 23 -7.19 14.67 4.78
CA SER A 23 -8.28 13.81 5.25
C SER A 23 -8.75 12.87 4.14
N LYS A 24 -9.15 13.42 2.98
CA LYS A 24 -9.63 12.63 1.85
C LYS A 24 -8.57 11.69 1.29
N LEU A 25 -7.31 12.12 1.25
CA LEU A 25 -6.19 11.26 0.83
C LEU A 25 -5.99 10.09 1.81
N SER A 26 -6.04 10.36 3.11
CA SER A 26 -5.94 9.33 4.14
C SER A 26 -7.08 8.31 4.01
N ASP A 27 -8.33 8.77 3.86
CA ASP A 27 -9.49 7.92 3.67
C ASP A 27 -9.40 7.09 2.38
N PHE A 28 -8.87 7.67 1.30
CA PHE A 28 -8.64 6.98 0.04
C PHE A 28 -7.62 5.85 0.17
N LEU A 29 -6.51 6.08 0.88
CA LEU A 29 -5.43 5.11 1.07
C LEU A 29 -5.80 3.97 2.03
N GLN A 30 -6.64 4.24 3.04
CA GLN A 30 -6.99 3.28 4.09
C GLN A 30 -8.06 2.27 3.67
N LYS A 31 -8.83 2.51 2.60
CA LYS A 31 -9.92 1.63 2.16
C LYS A 31 -9.37 0.43 1.37
N PRO A 32 -9.28 -0.78 1.98
CA PRO A 32 -8.67 -1.94 1.34
C PRO A 32 -9.45 -2.41 0.11
N GLU A 33 -10.78 -2.34 0.19
CA GLU A 33 -11.75 -2.73 -0.85
C GLU A 33 -11.44 -2.07 -2.21
N ASN A 34 -10.98 -0.82 -2.17
CA ASN A 34 -10.76 -0.01 -3.36
C ASN A 34 -9.32 -0.05 -3.84
N ARG A 35 -8.38 -0.59 -3.06
CA ARG A 35 -6.95 -0.43 -3.39
C ARG A 35 -6.59 -1.08 -4.72
N VAL A 36 -7.13 -2.27 -4.99
CA VAL A 36 -6.89 -3.01 -6.24
C VAL A 36 -7.46 -2.27 -7.45
N THR A 37 -8.44 -1.38 -7.28
CA THR A 37 -9.07 -0.66 -8.41
C THR A 37 -8.19 0.47 -8.95
N TRP A 38 -7.20 0.94 -8.19
CA TRP A 38 -6.35 2.07 -8.60
C TRP A 38 -4.84 1.76 -8.53
N ASP A 39 -4.40 0.85 -7.65
CA ASP A 39 -2.99 0.45 -7.53
C ASP A 39 -2.65 -0.62 -8.59
N LYS A 40 -2.14 -0.19 -9.74
CA LYS A 40 -1.82 -1.06 -10.89
C LYS A 40 -0.76 -2.13 -10.58
N SER A 41 0.05 -1.89 -9.55
CA SER A 41 1.10 -2.81 -9.10
C SER A 41 0.54 -3.88 -8.15
N LEU A 42 -0.66 -3.68 -7.60
CA LEU A 42 -1.34 -4.61 -6.72
C LEU A 42 -2.24 -5.54 -7.53
N LYS A 43 -2.13 -6.86 -7.30
CA LYS A 43 -2.94 -7.86 -8.02
C LYS A 43 -4.16 -8.31 -7.24
N VAL A 44 -3.98 -8.56 -5.95
CA VAL A 44 -5.03 -9.05 -5.04
C VAL A 44 -4.77 -8.43 -3.67
N TYR A 45 -5.85 -8.07 -2.98
CA TYR A 45 -5.80 -7.62 -1.59
C TYR A 45 -6.88 -8.36 -0.82
N ASN A 46 -6.47 -9.13 0.19
CA ASN A 46 -7.39 -9.85 1.06
C ASN A 46 -7.17 -9.36 2.49
N MET A 47 -8.24 -8.91 3.14
CA MET A 47 -8.19 -8.64 4.58
C MET A 47 -8.16 -9.99 5.31
N VAL A 48 -7.00 -10.33 5.88
CA VAL A 48 -6.82 -11.60 6.60
C VAL A 48 -7.42 -11.54 7.99
N GLN A 49 -7.13 -10.47 8.73
CA GLN A 49 -7.68 -10.20 10.05
C GLN A 49 -7.60 -8.70 10.33
N LYS A 50 -8.66 -8.14 10.92
CA LYS A 50 -8.63 -6.79 11.50
C LYS A 50 -8.23 -6.92 12.96
N ILE A 51 -7.17 -6.20 13.35
CA ILE A 51 -6.72 -6.11 14.73
C ILE A 51 -6.68 -4.63 15.07
N ASP A 52 -7.19 -4.26 16.24
CA ASP A 52 -7.27 -2.86 16.66
C ASP A 52 -5.90 -2.29 17.11
N SER A 53 -4.80 -3.06 17.02
CA SER A 53 -3.43 -2.67 17.40
C SER A 53 -2.34 -3.44 16.62
N LEU A 54 -1.26 -2.76 16.20
CA LEU A 54 -0.20 -3.30 15.32
C LEU A 54 0.82 -4.19 16.06
N LEU A 55 0.80 -5.49 15.75
CA LEU A 55 1.97 -6.28 15.31
C LEU A 55 1.44 -7.64 14.85
N VAL A 56 1.87 -8.16 13.69
CA VAL A 56 1.28 -9.38 13.13
C VAL A 56 2.35 -10.34 12.63
N ASP A 57 2.69 -11.33 13.46
CA ASP A 57 3.00 -12.65 12.94
C ASP A 57 1.70 -13.45 12.91
N PHE A 58 1.10 -13.58 11.72
CA PHE A 58 -0.10 -14.37 11.52
C PHE A 58 0.25 -15.71 10.88
N PRO A 59 0.21 -16.82 11.63
CA PRO A 59 0.56 -18.15 11.12
C PRO A 59 -0.49 -18.73 10.16
N ALA A 60 -1.71 -18.18 10.13
CA ALA A 60 -2.83 -18.73 9.35
C ALA A 60 -2.91 -18.26 7.88
N TYR A 61 -1.84 -17.67 7.32
CA TYR A 61 -1.70 -17.45 5.87
C TYR A 61 -0.40 -18.07 5.34
N PRO A 62 -0.41 -19.38 5.00
CA PRO A 62 0.79 -20.07 4.52
C PRO A 62 1.19 -19.58 3.13
N SER A 63 2.49 -19.60 2.85
CA SER A 63 3.01 -19.30 1.51
C SER A 63 2.58 -20.38 0.51
N SER A 64 1.96 -19.98 -0.59
CA SER A 64 1.71 -20.87 -1.74
C SER A 64 2.95 -20.98 -2.64
N SER A 65 3.10 -22.06 -3.39
CA SER A 65 4.22 -22.24 -4.34
C SER A 65 4.34 -21.14 -5.41
N ASN A 66 3.22 -20.48 -5.74
CA ASN A 66 3.15 -19.51 -6.85
C ASN A 66 3.45 -18.06 -6.41
N TYR A 67 3.55 -17.81 -5.10
CA TYR A 67 3.78 -16.47 -4.55
C TYR A 67 4.82 -16.54 -3.42
N ILE A 68 5.93 -15.84 -3.61
CA ILE A 68 6.96 -15.72 -2.57
C ILE A 68 6.48 -14.71 -1.52
N ARG A 69 6.48 -15.09 -0.25
CA ARG A 69 6.16 -14.19 0.86
C ARG A 69 7.32 -13.20 1.05
N GLY A 70 7.14 -11.97 0.58
CA GLY A 70 8.04 -10.86 0.90
C GLY A 70 7.97 -10.51 2.39
N CYS A 71 9.05 -9.92 2.92
CA CYS A 71 9.09 -9.42 4.28
C CYS A 71 9.16 -7.90 4.27
N ASN A 72 8.08 -7.26 4.71
CA ASN A 72 8.08 -5.84 4.99
C ASN A 72 8.48 -5.65 6.46
N HIS A 73 9.63 -5.05 6.69
CA HIS A 73 9.99 -4.48 7.99
C HIS A 73 9.12 -3.26 8.28
N ALA A 74 9.36 -2.59 9.40
CA ALA A 74 8.66 -1.35 9.75
C ALA A 74 8.64 -0.38 8.56
N CYS A 75 7.44 -0.17 8.02
CA CYS A 75 7.18 0.59 6.81
C CYS A 75 5.78 1.21 6.87
N GLY A 76 5.53 2.21 6.04
CA GLY A 76 4.25 2.89 6.05
C GLY A 76 4.27 4.17 5.23
N HIS A 77 3.17 4.89 5.27
CA HIS A 77 3.02 6.17 4.62
C HIS A 77 2.43 7.21 5.57
N VAL A 78 2.81 8.46 5.35
CA VAL A 78 2.33 9.62 6.08
C VAL A 78 1.80 10.62 5.07
N CYS A 79 0.62 11.15 5.34
CA CYS A 79 0.04 12.27 4.61
C CYS A 79 0.07 13.50 5.50
N SER A 80 0.56 14.63 5.00
CA SER A 80 0.54 15.90 5.72
C SER A 80 -0.01 17.01 4.82
N PRO A 81 -0.73 18.00 5.39
CA PRO A 81 -1.22 19.13 4.61
C PRO A 81 -0.04 19.94 4.08
N LEU A 82 -0.17 20.49 2.88
CA LEU A 82 0.78 21.47 2.38
C LEU A 82 0.47 22.82 3.04
N GLN A 83 1.46 23.42 3.71
CA GLN A 83 1.27 24.59 4.59
C GLN A 83 0.57 25.77 3.90
N GLU A 84 0.87 25.98 2.62
CA GLU A 84 0.34 27.09 1.82
C GLU A 84 -0.93 26.71 1.04
N ASN A 85 -1.27 25.42 0.96
CA ASN A 85 -2.41 24.96 0.17
C ASN A 85 -3.03 23.66 0.72
N PRO A 86 -4.03 23.76 1.62
CA PRO A 86 -4.71 22.61 2.22
C PRO A 86 -5.47 21.72 1.22
N ALA A 87 -5.69 22.19 -0.02
CA ALA A 87 -6.24 21.35 -1.09
C ALA A 87 -5.22 20.34 -1.65
N TYR A 88 -3.96 20.43 -1.23
CA TYR A 88 -2.86 19.56 -1.59
C TYR A 88 -2.26 18.92 -0.34
N SER A 89 -1.75 17.71 -0.51
CA SER A 89 -1.09 16.95 0.55
C SER A 89 0.27 16.47 0.10
N LYS A 90 1.23 16.48 1.02
CA LYS A 90 2.49 15.77 0.86
C LYS A 90 2.29 14.33 1.32
N LEU A 91 2.48 13.38 0.41
CA LEU A 91 2.51 11.96 0.71
C LEU A 91 3.98 11.52 0.79
N VAL A 92 4.38 10.95 1.91
CA VAL A 92 5.71 10.37 2.11
C VAL A 92 5.54 8.90 2.46
N MET A 93 6.26 8.03 1.78
CA MET A 93 6.26 6.59 2.05
C MET A 93 7.67 6.11 2.37
N PHE A 94 7.77 5.33 3.42
CA PHE A 94 8.99 4.65 3.85
C PHE A 94 8.80 3.15 3.64
N VAL A 95 9.67 2.53 2.86
CA VAL A 95 9.62 1.10 2.56
C VAL A 95 10.93 0.45 2.91
N GLN A 96 10.83 -0.60 3.73
CA GLN A 96 11.94 -1.44 4.12
C GLN A 96 11.51 -2.88 3.84
N THR A 97 11.63 -3.31 2.58
CA THR A 97 11.17 -4.62 2.12
C THR A 97 12.34 -5.50 1.75
N GLU A 98 12.26 -6.76 2.13
CA GLU A 98 13.09 -7.85 1.62
C GLU A 98 12.28 -8.65 0.61
N MET A 99 12.66 -8.50 -0.66
CA MET A 99 12.18 -9.38 -1.72
C MET A 99 12.92 -10.71 -1.59
N ARG A 100 12.30 -11.65 -0.88
CA ARG A 100 12.81 -13.02 -0.72
C ARG A 100 12.83 -13.74 -2.07
N GLY A 101 13.54 -14.86 -2.14
CA GLY A 101 13.68 -15.67 -3.34
C GLY A 101 15.06 -15.56 -3.99
N LYS A 102 15.18 -16.07 -5.22
CA LYS A 102 16.45 -16.11 -5.97
C LYS A 102 16.61 -14.84 -6.83
N LEU A 103 16.66 -13.68 -6.20
CA LEU A 103 16.86 -12.39 -6.88
C LEU A 103 18.27 -11.86 -6.62
N ALA A 104 18.91 -11.34 -7.67
CA ALA A 104 20.17 -10.62 -7.52
C ALA A 104 19.91 -9.23 -6.89
N PRO A 105 20.83 -8.71 -6.04
CA PRO A 105 20.70 -7.38 -5.44
C PRO A 105 20.45 -6.25 -6.46
N SER A 106 21.09 -6.32 -7.63
CA SER A 106 20.92 -5.34 -8.71
C SER A 106 19.49 -5.26 -9.24
N ILE A 107 18.78 -6.39 -9.30
CA ILE A 107 17.36 -6.43 -9.72
C ILE A 107 16.50 -5.74 -8.65
N ILE A 108 16.79 -5.98 -7.37
CA ILE A 108 16.10 -5.35 -6.25
C ILE A 108 16.28 -3.83 -6.30
N GLU A 109 17.53 -3.38 -6.46
CA GLU A 109 17.89 -1.97 -6.51
C GLU A 109 17.31 -1.24 -7.72
N ALA A 110 17.19 -1.90 -8.87
CA ALA A 110 16.59 -1.32 -10.06
C ALA A 110 15.04 -1.26 -10.00
N THR A 111 14.41 -2.22 -9.32
CA THR A 111 12.95 -2.39 -9.36
C THR A 111 12.25 -1.58 -8.27
N MET A 112 12.81 -1.54 -7.06
CA MET A 112 12.15 -0.93 -5.91
C MET A 112 11.86 0.58 -6.09
N PRO A 113 12.81 1.43 -6.54
CA PRO A 113 12.53 2.84 -6.77
C PRO A 113 11.41 3.06 -7.78
N SER A 114 11.43 2.33 -8.89
CA SER A 114 10.43 2.40 -9.95
C SER A 114 9.03 2.02 -9.45
N ASN A 115 8.92 0.97 -8.63
CA ASN A 115 7.66 0.57 -8.02
C ASN A 115 7.08 1.64 -7.09
N LEU A 116 7.93 2.32 -6.31
CA LEU A 116 7.50 3.37 -5.39
C LEU A 116 7.05 4.63 -6.14
N ILE A 117 7.72 4.98 -7.23
CA ILE A 117 7.28 6.07 -8.11
C ILE A 117 5.94 5.70 -8.77
N SER A 118 5.81 4.47 -9.29
CA SER A 118 4.56 3.98 -9.86
C SER A 118 3.40 4.04 -8.86
N PHE A 119 3.65 3.66 -7.60
CA PHE A 119 2.66 3.81 -6.53
C PHE A 119 2.18 5.25 -6.37
N LEU A 120 3.08 6.24 -6.29
CA LEU A 120 2.68 7.65 -6.19
C LEU A 120 1.87 8.13 -7.40
N LEU A 121 2.23 7.68 -8.61
CA LEU A 121 1.48 7.98 -9.82
C LEU A 121 0.08 7.36 -9.79
N ASN A 122 -0.02 6.10 -9.37
CA ASN A 122 -1.30 5.42 -9.21
C ASN A 122 -2.20 6.11 -8.18
N VAL A 123 -1.64 6.61 -7.07
CA VAL A 123 -2.39 7.43 -6.09
C VAL A 123 -2.92 8.70 -6.75
N LYS A 124 -2.05 9.44 -7.47
CA LYS A 124 -2.44 10.67 -8.17
C LYS A 124 -3.57 10.46 -9.17
N ASP A 125 -3.55 9.36 -9.90
CA ASP A 125 -4.59 9.02 -10.87
C ASP A 125 -5.87 8.55 -10.16
N GLY A 126 -5.73 7.68 -9.16
CA GLY A 126 -6.84 7.13 -8.38
C GLY A 126 -7.67 8.22 -7.70
N VAL A 127 -7.03 9.19 -7.05
CA VAL A 127 -7.76 10.30 -6.41
C VAL A 127 -8.51 11.17 -7.42
N LYS A 128 -8.01 11.33 -8.66
CA LYS A 128 -8.72 12.08 -9.71
C LYS A 128 -9.98 11.33 -10.16
N THR A 129 -9.87 10.01 -10.35
CA THR A 129 -11.03 9.19 -10.75
C THR A 129 -12.12 9.15 -9.67
N HIS A 130 -11.76 9.15 -8.38
CA HIS A 130 -12.70 9.24 -7.26
C HIS A 130 -13.42 10.59 -7.16
N LYS A 131 -12.86 11.67 -7.74
CA LYS A 131 -13.48 13.01 -7.75
C LYS A 131 -14.57 13.17 -8.81
N ILE A 132 -14.53 12.36 -9.87
CA ILE A 132 -15.56 12.40 -10.91
C ILE A 132 -16.81 11.77 -10.28
N PRO A 133 -17.94 12.50 -10.16
CA PRO A 133 -19.17 11.91 -9.69
C PRO A 133 -19.44 10.69 -10.55
N SER A 134 -19.68 9.53 -9.92
CA SER A 134 -20.16 8.32 -10.58
C SER A 134 -21.60 8.54 -11.08
N GLY A 135 -21.78 9.49 -11.99
CA GLY A 135 -22.99 9.75 -12.73
C GLY A 135 -23.06 8.83 -13.94
N ARG A 136 -23.35 7.55 -13.67
CA ARG A 136 -24.09 6.60 -14.52
C ARG A 136 -24.12 5.26 -13.78
N GLY A 137 -25.32 4.92 -13.32
CA GLY A 137 -25.54 3.86 -12.36
C GLY A 137 -25.22 2.46 -12.88
N CYS A 138 -24.85 1.61 -11.92
CA CYS A 138 -25.23 0.20 -11.90
C CYS A 138 -25.53 -0.15 -10.45
N HIS A 139 -26.81 -0.40 -10.16
CA HIS A 139 -27.24 -1.04 -8.92
C HIS A 139 -26.63 -2.44 -8.87
N HIS A 140 -25.78 -2.69 -7.88
CA HIS A 140 -25.43 -4.04 -7.48
C HIS A 140 -25.85 -4.20 -6.01
N ASN A 141 -26.75 -5.18 -5.81
CA ASN A 141 -27.49 -5.42 -4.59
C ASN A 141 -26.61 -5.49 -3.35
N GLY A 142 -27.04 -4.79 -2.29
CA GLY A 142 -26.50 -4.95 -0.95
C GLY A 142 -26.70 -6.37 -0.45
N HIS A 143 -25.61 -7.02 -0.05
CA HIS A 143 -25.69 -8.23 0.74
C HIS A 143 -25.67 -7.86 2.23
N SER A 144 -26.81 -8.12 2.86
CA SER A 144 -27.11 -8.04 4.28
C SER A 144 -26.05 -8.77 5.12
N LEU A 145 -25.50 -8.05 6.10
CA LEU A 145 -24.75 -8.60 7.23
C LEU A 145 -25.71 -9.36 8.14
N PHE A 146 -25.76 -10.69 8.01
CA PHE A 146 -26.33 -11.54 9.04
C PHE A 146 -25.32 -11.71 10.17
N LEU A 147 -25.48 -10.89 11.22
CA LEU A 147 -24.89 -11.13 12.54
C LEU A 147 -25.52 -12.41 13.11
N LYS A 148 -24.76 -13.53 13.14
CA LYS A 148 -25.06 -14.63 14.05
C LYS A 148 -24.37 -14.35 15.38
N LYS A 149 -25.14 -13.88 16.36
CA LYS A 149 -24.81 -14.01 17.78
C LYS A 149 -24.81 -15.50 18.15
N LYS A 150 -23.76 -15.94 18.85
CA LYS A 150 -23.84 -17.02 19.82
C LYS A 150 -23.57 -16.40 21.19
#